data_AF-A0A1G3ZNA2-F1
#
_entry.id   AF-A0A1G3ZNA2-F1
#
_cell.length_a   1.000
_cell.length_b   1.000
_cell.length_c   1.000
_cell.angle_alpha   90.00
_cell.angle_beta   90.00
_cell.angle_gamma   90.00
#
_symmetry.space_group_name_H-M   'P 1'
#
loop_
_entity.id
_entity.type
_entity.pdbx_description
1 polymer ?
#
loop_
_entity_poly.entity_id
_entity_poly.type
_entity_poly.pdbx_seq_one_letter_code
_entity_poly.pdbx_strand_id
1 'polypeptide(L)'
;MLKQEFFSKALKAMEFKNYDSTIYWMQRLLEQEQDCLEARQLARRAALERWKKREATATSVQRLLRNFFKIKSFLIVTKARYLFQRGDFSKAFVVLESLLGNFPHDEAAHRLMVECAMKWSPPLRSVALFSYEALLQEISNNNPRKMKLLEEIGAFCLCSDESGLPWNPTRAKDCYEEILLLEPHHLVARKGMNRASAALSVATFNTEPKLN
;
A
#
# COMPACT_ATOMS: atom_id res chain seq x y z
N MET A 1 -1.86 22.93 -12.37
CA MET A 1 -1.85 22.60 -13.82
C MET A 1 -0.98 21.38 -14.12
N LEU A 2 0.26 21.29 -13.61
CA LEU A 2 1.17 20.15 -13.86
C LEU A 2 0.58 18.77 -13.49
N LYS A 3 -0.06 18.64 -12.32
CA LYS A 3 -0.72 17.39 -11.89
C LYS A 3 -1.73 16.86 -12.90
N GLN A 4 -2.65 17.71 -13.36
CA GLN A 4 -3.68 17.34 -14.34
C GLN A 4 -3.05 16.94 -15.68
N GLU A 5 -1.98 17.61 -16.09
CA GLU A 5 -1.25 17.25 -17.31
C GLU A 5 -0.63 15.84 -17.20
N PHE A 6 0.04 15.53 -16.09
CA PHE A 6 0.60 14.19 -15.84
C PHE A 6 -0.48 13.11 -15.84
N PHE A 7 -1.61 13.34 -15.15
CA PHE A 7 -2.73 12.41 -15.16
C PHE A 7 -3.32 12.22 -16.56
N SER A 8 -3.53 13.29 -17.33
CA SER A 8 -4.07 13.18 -18.69
C SER A 8 -3.17 12.33 -19.60
N LYS A 9 -1.84 12.51 -19.50
CA LYS A 9 -0.86 11.72 -20.27
C LYS A 9 -0.84 10.27 -19.80
N ALA A 10 -0.87 10.04 -18.49
CA ALA A 10 -0.83 8.70 -17.91
C ALA A 10 -2.09 7.89 -18.22
N LEU A 11 -3.27 8.51 -18.18
CA LEU A 11 -4.55 7.90 -18.51
C LEU A 11 -4.62 7.53 -19.99
N LYS A 12 -4.25 8.45 -20.90
CA LYS A 12 -4.14 8.13 -22.34
C LYS A 12 -3.17 6.97 -22.58
N ALA A 13 -2.00 6.99 -21.95
CA ALA A 13 -1.04 5.88 -22.06
C ALA A 13 -1.63 4.56 -21.54
N MET A 14 -2.43 4.60 -20.46
CA MET A 14 -3.07 3.42 -19.90
C MET A 14 -4.15 2.86 -20.84
N GLU A 15 -4.93 3.72 -21.49
CA GLU A 15 -5.92 3.34 -22.52
C GLU A 15 -5.24 2.61 -23.68
N PHE A 16 -4.08 3.10 -24.13
CA PHE A 16 -3.25 2.44 -25.16
C PHE A 16 -2.45 1.25 -24.63
N LYS A 17 -2.64 0.82 -23.38
CA LYS A 17 -1.89 -0.27 -22.72
C LYS A 17 -0.37 -0.06 -22.74
N ASN A 18 0.07 1.20 -22.81
CA ASN A 18 1.46 1.60 -22.70
C ASN A 18 1.82 1.81 -21.22
N TYR A 19 1.93 0.69 -20.51
CA TYR A 19 2.14 0.67 -19.06
C TYR A 19 3.45 1.32 -18.63
N ASP A 20 4.51 1.22 -19.44
CA ASP A 20 5.81 1.85 -19.14
C ASP A 20 5.67 3.37 -19.09
N SER A 21 4.94 3.97 -20.02
CA SER A 21 4.69 5.40 -20.04
C SER A 21 3.78 5.84 -18.89
N THR A 22 2.74 5.06 -18.57
CA THR A 22 1.89 5.35 -17.40
C THR A 22 2.70 5.36 -16.11
N ILE A 23 3.55 4.34 -15.89
CA ILE A 23 4.42 4.26 -14.71
C ILE A 23 5.37 5.46 -14.67
N TYR A 24 6.02 5.79 -15.81
CA TYR A 24 6.93 6.92 -15.91
C TYR A 24 6.28 8.26 -15.50
N TRP A 25 5.13 8.58 -16.09
CA TRP A 25 4.44 9.85 -15.79
C TRP A 25 3.99 9.93 -14.33
N MET A 26 3.51 8.82 -13.76
CA MET A 26 3.12 8.79 -12.35
C MET A 26 4.32 8.89 -11.42
N GLN A 27 5.45 8.24 -11.72
CA GLN A 27 6.67 8.37 -10.93
C GLN A 27 7.21 9.81 -10.97
N ARG A 28 7.16 10.49 -12.12
CA ARG A 28 7.52 11.91 -12.23
C ARG A 28 6.61 12.81 -11.39
N LEU A 29 5.32 12.51 -11.35
CA LEU A 29 4.40 13.23 -10.47
C LEU A 29 4.73 12.96 -8.99
N LEU A 30 5.06 11.71 -8.63
CA LEU A 30 5.41 11.33 -7.26
C LEU A 30 6.77 11.87 -6.79
N GLU A 31 7.69 12.17 -7.70
CA GLU A 31 8.91 12.93 -7.40
C GLU A 31 8.58 14.35 -6.88
N GLN A 32 7.47 14.92 -7.33
CA GLN A 32 7.01 16.27 -6.96
C GLN A 32 6.01 16.25 -5.79
N GLU A 33 5.01 15.37 -5.85
CA GLU A 33 3.92 15.24 -4.88
C GLU A 33 3.93 13.84 -4.27
N GLN A 34 4.65 13.68 -3.16
CA GLN A 34 4.82 12.39 -2.48
C GLN A 34 3.62 11.96 -1.65
N ASP A 35 2.59 12.77 -1.49
CA ASP A 35 1.35 12.43 -0.81
C ASP A 35 0.25 11.94 -1.77
N CYS A 36 0.46 12.06 -3.09
CA CYS A 36 -0.55 11.72 -4.08
C CYS A 36 -0.80 10.20 -4.16
N LEU A 37 -1.82 9.72 -3.44
CA LEU A 37 -2.23 8.32 -3.44
C LEU A 37 -2.73 7.85 -4.80
N GLU A 38 -3.51 8.68 -5.49
CA GLU A 38 -4.11 8.36 -6.79
C GLU A 38 -3.03 8.02 -7.85
N ALA A 39 -1.93 8.78 -7.85
CA ALA A 39 -0.81 8.54 -8.74
C ALA A 39 -0.13 7.19 -8.43
N ARG A 40 0.03 6.84 -7.14
CA ARG A 40 0.54 5.53 -6.72
C ARG A 40 -0.36 4.38 -7.12
N GLN A 41 -1.67 4.54 -6.94
CA GLN A 41 -2.66 3.54 -7.33
C GLN A 41 -2.62 3.29 -8.84
N LEU A 42 -2.58 4.36 -9.65
CA LEU A 42 -2.49 4.24 -11.10
C LEU A 42 -1.16 3.61 -11.55
N ALA A 43 -0.03 4.04 -10.97
CA ALA A 43 1.28 3.45 -11.21
C ALA A 43 1.30 1.96 -10.87
N ARG A 44 0.72 1.58 -9.71
CA ARG A 44 0.63 0.19 -9.27
C ARG A 44 -0.21 -0.66 -10.21
N ARG A 45 -1.37 -0.15 -10.61
CA ARG A 45 -2.25 -0.83 -11.56
C ARG A 45 -1.53 -1.09 -12.88
N ALA A 46 -0.84 -0.10 -13.42
CA ALA A 46 -0.03 -0.25 -14.63
C ALA A 46 1.11 -1.27 -14.43
N ALA A 47 1.79 -1.24 -13.29
CA ALA A 47 2.86 -2.18 -12.96
C ALA A 47 2.36 -3.63 -12.87
N LEU A 48 1.19 -3.86 -12.25
CA LEU A 48 0.56 -5.16 -12.15
C LEU A 48 0.12 -5.69 -13.52
N GLU A 49 -0.53 -4.88 -14.35
CA GLU A 49 -0.93 -5.28 -15.70
C GLU A 49 0.28 -5.57 -16.59
N ARG A 50 1.35 -4.79 -16.46
CA ARG A 50 2.63 -5.05 -17.11
C ARG A 50 3.26 -6.36 -16.63
N TRP A 51 3.22 -6.63 -15.33
CA TRP A 51 3.75 -7.86 -14.73
C TRP A 51 2.99 -9.09 -15.25
N LYS A 52 1.66 -9.08 -15.17
CA LYS A 52 0.80 -10.15 -15.72
C LYS A 52 1.09 -10.42 -17.19
N LYS A 53 1.21 -9.36 -18.01
CA LYS A 53 1.55 -9.49 -19.43
C LYS A 53 2.91 -10.15 -19.62
N ARG A 54 3.93 -9.73 -18.85
CA ARG A 54 5.27 -10.34 -18.89
C ARG A 54 5.26 -11.80 -18.46
N GLU A 55 4.49 -12.15 -17.44
CA GLU A 55 4.34 -13.54 -16.98
C GLU A 55 3.65 -14.42 -18.03
N ALA A 56 2.58 -13.93 -18.66
CA ALA A 56 1.89 -14.63 -19.72
C ALA A 56 2.79 -14.89 -20.94
N THR A 57 3.71 -13.97 -21.25
CA THR A 57 4.65 -14.11 -22.36
C THR A 57 6.01 -14.69 -21.95
N ALA A 58 6.17 -15.14 -20.69
CA ALA A 58 7.46 -15.56 -20.16
C ALA A 58 7.91 -16.93 -20.70
N THR A 59 8.99 -16.93 -21.49
CA THR A 59 9.71 -18.15 -21.87
C THR A 59 10.37 -18.81 -20.66
N SER A 60 10.70 -20.10 -20.76
CA SER A 60 11.36 -20.88 -19.69
C SER A 60 12.65 -20.23 -19.17
N VAL A 61 13.43 -19.59 -20.04
CA VAL A 61 14.65 -18.83 -19.69
C VAL A 61 14.33 -17.60 -18.82
N GLN A 62 13.26 -16.86 -19.13
CA GLN A 62 12.84 -15.69 -18.34
C GLN A 62 12.33 -16.10 -16.95
N ARG A 63 11.74 -17.29 -16.82
CA ARG A 63 11.40 -17.88 -15.51
C ARG A 63 12.64 -18.19 -14.67
N LEU A 64 13.71 -18.68 -15.29
CA LEU A 64 15.00 -18.90 -14.59
C LEU A 64 15.67 -17.59 -14.16
N LEU A 65 15.50 -16.52 -14.94
CA LEU A 65 16.01 -15.20 -14.58
C LEU A 65 15.29 -14.53 -13.38
N ARG A 66 14.18 -15.09 -12.88
CA ARG A 66 13.50 -14.60 -11.65
C ARG A 66 14.45 -14.51 -10.45
N ASN A 67 15.37 -15.45 -10.30
CA ASN A 67 16.32 -15.44 -9.19
C ASN A 67 17.31 -14.26 -9.30
N PHE A 68 17.74 -13.90 -10.52
CA PHE A 68 18.54 -12.69 -10.76
C PHE A 68 17.75 -11.41 -10.47
N PHE A 69 16.45 -11.39 -10.76
CA PHE A 69 15.59 -10.26 -10.42
C PHE A 69 15.41 -10.08 -8.91
N LYS A 70 15.34 -11.16 -8.13
CA LYS A 70 15.31 -11.08 -6.66
C LYS A 70 16.57 -10.43 -6.07
N ILE A 71 17.75 -10.77 -6.61
CA ILE A 71 19.02 -10.16 -6.19
C ILE A 71 19.03 -8.65 -6.50
N LYS A 72 18.55 -8.25 -7.69
CA LYS A 72 18.43 -6.83 -8.03
C LYS A 72 17.47 -6.09 -7.10
N SER A 73 16.33 -6.68 -6.78
CA SER A 73 15.38 -6.09 -5.84
C SER A 73 16.01 -5.85 -4.47
N PHE A 74 16.70 -6.87 -3.93
CA PHE A 74 17.36 -6.80 -2.64
C PHE A 74 18.36 -5.62 -2.53
N LEU A 75 19.18 -5.39 -3.57
CA LEU A 75 20.12 -4.26 -3.61
C LEU A 75 19.40 -2.91 -3.57
N ILE A 76 18.29 -2.78 -4.30
CA ILE A 76 17.51 -1.54 -4.36
C ILE A 76 16.79 -1.28 -3.03
N VAL A 77 16.21 -2.32 -2.40
CA VAL A 77 15.61 -2.22 -1.05
C VAL A 77 16.66 -1.80 -0.03
N THR A 78 17.87 -2.35 -0.10
CA THR A 78 18.97 -1.97 0.80
C THR A 78 19.34 -0.50 0.64
N LYS A 79 19.40 0.00 -0.61
CA LYS A 79 19.61 1.43 -0.88
C LYS A 79 18.48 2.29 -0.32
N ALA A 80 17.22 1.89 -0.49
CA ALA A 80 16.07 2.61 0.08
C ALA A 80 16.13 2.61 1.61
N ARG A 81 16.50 1.48 2.24
CA ARG A 81 16.63 1.35 3.69
C ARG A 81 17.73 2.25 4.24
N TYR A 82 18.85 2.37 3.55
CA TYR A 82 19.92 3.30 3.91
C TYR A 82 19.43 4.76 3.87
N LEU A 83 18.67 5.15 2.85
CA LEU A 83 18.08 6.50 2.77
C LEU A 83 17.08 6.76 3.90
N PHE A 84 16.22 5.77 4.18
CA PHE A 84 15.29 5.82 5.31
C PHE A 84 16.01 6.01 6.65
N GLN A 85 17.08 5.25 6.91
CA GLN A 85 17.88 5.38 8.14
C GLN A 85 18.54 6.75 8.29
N ARG A 86 18.83 7.44 7.18
CA ARG A 86 19.36 8.81 7.17
C ARG A 86 18.28 9.89 7.31
N GLY A 87 17.01 9.51 7.37
CA GLY A 87 15.89 10.45 7.39
C GLY A 87 15.56 11.07 6.02
N ASP A 88 16.18 10.60 4.92
CA ASP A 88 15.87 11.07 3.57
C ASP A 88 14.70 10.27 3.00
N PHE A 89 13.52 10.45 3.62
CA PHE A 89 12.31 9.72 3.26
C PHE A 89 11.87 10.02 1.83
N SER A 90 12.13 11.24 1.34
CA SER A 90 11.76 11.67 0.00
C SER A 90 12.49 10.86 -1.07
N LYS A 91 13.81 10.72 -0.95
CA LYS A 91 14.56 9.86 -1.87
C LYS A 91 14.23 8.38 -1.66
N ALA A 92 13.95 7.96 -0.43
CA ALA A 92 13.53 6.57 -0.17
C ALA A 92 12.23 6.24 -0.92
N PHE A 93 11.23 7.12 -0.89
CA PHE A 93 9.99 6.98 -1.66
C PHE A 93 10.25 6.82 -3.15
N VAL A 94 11.05 7.70 -3.75
CA VAL A 94 11.36 7.63 -5.20
C VAL A 94 12.02 6.30 -5.58
N VAL A 95 12.98 5.83 -4.76
CA VAL A 95 13.64 4.54 -4.99
C VAL A 95 12.64 3.38 -4.88
N LEU A 96 11.75 3.42 -3.88
CA LEU A 96 10.72 2.39 -3.69
C LEU A 96 9.69 2.39 -4.81
N GLU A 97 9.22 3.55 -5.27
CA GLU A 97 8.28 3.65 -6.40
C GLU A 97 8.90 3.13 -7.70
N SER A 98 10.17 3.41 -7.93
CA SER A 98 10.92 2.87 -9.06
C SER A 98 11.02 1.35 -9.00
N LEU A 99 11.35 0.81 -7.82
CA LEU A 99 11.44 -0.62 -7.59
C LEU A 99 10.10 -1.31 -7.82
N LEU A 100 9.07 -0.79 -7.18
CA LEU A 100 7.73 -1.35 -7.20
C LEU A 100 7.03 -1.19 -8.56
N GLY A 101 7.41 -0.20 -9.36
CA GLY A 101 7.03 -0.13 -10.77
C GLY A 101 7.49 -1.39 -11.52
N ASN A 102 8.68 -1.92 -11.20
CA ASN A 102 9.27 -3.11 -11.81
C ASN A 102 8.87 -4.43 -11.16
N PHE A 103 8.76 -4.44 -9.83
CA PHE A 103 8.43 -5.61 -9.01
C PHE A 103 7.26 -5.26 -8.11
N PRO A 104 6.02 -5.28 -8.64
CA PRO A 104 4.86 -4.78 -7.91
C PRO A 104 4.49 -5.61 -6.67
N HIS A 105 5.00 -6.83 -6.57
CA HIS A 105 4.76 -7.81 -5.51
C HIS A 105 5.91 -7.90 -4.49
N ASP A 106 6.88 -6.99 -4.53
CA ASP A 106 8.02 -7.05 -3.61
C ASP A 106 7.62 -6.72 -2.17
N GLU A 107 7.59 -7.74 -1.30
CA GLU A 107 7.15 -7.60 0.09
C GLU A 107 8.03 -6.62 0.89
N ALA A 108 9.35 -6.70 0.73
CA ALA A 108 10.29 -5.90 1.50
C ALA A 108 10.16 -4.41 1.16
N ALA A 109 9.91 -4.11 -0.11
CA ALA A 109 9.65 -2.76 -0.59
C ALA A 109 8.33 -2.19 -0.06
N HIS A 110 7.24 -2.97 -0.05
CA HIS A 110 5.96 -2.54 0.53
C HIS A 110 6.06 -2.31 2.05
N ARG A 111 6.73 -3.20 2.79
CA ARG A 111 6.95 -2.98 4.23
C ARG A 111 7.76 -1.71 4.50
N LEU A 112 8.83 -1.48 3.74
CA LEU A 112 9.61 -0.26 3.88
C LEU A 112 8.81 0.99 3.47
N MET A 113 7.90 0.87 2.50
CA MET A 113 6.97 1.95 2.12
C MET A 113 6.06 2.35 3.28
N VAL A 114 5.51 1.38 4.01
CA VAL A 114 4.73 1.62 5.23
C VAL A 114 5.58 2.35 6.27
N GLU A 115 6.78 1.86 6.56
CA GLU A 115 7.69 2.48 7.52
C GLU A 115 8.00 3.94 7.15
N CYS A 116 8.32 4.22 5.88
CA CYS A 116 8.54 5.56 5.35
C CYS A 116 7.31 6.45 5.52
N ALA A 117 6.13 5.96 5.14
CA ALA A 117 4.87 6.70 5.23
C ALA A 117 4.51 7.08 6.68
N MET A 118 4.83 6.21 7.63
CA MET A 118 4.57 6.46 9.05
C MET A 118 5.57 7.41 9.70
N LYS A 119 6.80 7.49 9.19
CA LYS A 119 7.83 8.43 9.65
C LYS A 119 7.73 9.80 8.97
N TRP A 120 6.95 9.91 7.90
CA TRP A 120 6.64 11.19 7.28
C TRP A 120 5.87 12.11 8.24
N SER A 121 6.04 13.42 8.12
CA SER A 121 5.35 14.42 8.95
C SER A 121 4.58 15.38 8.05
N PRO A 122 3.23 15.41 8.09
CA PRO A 122 2.34 14.49 8.85
C PRO A 122 2.34 13.06 8.26
N PRO A 123 2.00 12.00 9.03
CA PRO A 123 2.04 10.63 8.53
C PRO A 123 1.14 10.39 7.32
N LEU A 124 1.68 9.75 6.28
CA LEU A 124 0.96 9.43 5.04
C LEU A 124 0.14 8.13 5.19
N ARG A 125 -0.85 8.15 6.09
CA ARG A 125 -1.60 6.94 6.50
C ARG A 125 -2.30 6.23 5.34
N SER A 126 -2.81 6.97 4.37
CA SER A 126 -3.47 6.42 3.19
C SER A 126 -2.50 5.66 2.27
N VAL A 127 -1.26 6.14 2.15
CA VAL A 127 -0.18 5.46 1.43
C VAL A 127 0.27 4.20 2.18
N ALA A 128 0.39 4.28 3.51
CA ALA A 128 0.70 3.10 4.34
C ALA A 128 -0.38 2.02 4.19
N LEU A 129 -1.66 2.38 4.29
CA LEU A 129 -2.77 1.43 4.09
C LEU A 129 -2.72 0.80 2.70
N PHE A 130 -2.48 1.60 1.66
CA PHE A 130 -2.37 1.11 0.28
C PHE A 130 -1.24 0.07 0.12
N SER A 131 -0.07 0.30 0.71
CA SER A 131 1.03 -0.68 0.70
C SER A 131 0.71 -1.94 1.48
N TYR A 132 0.02 -1.82 2.61
CA TYR A 132 -0.48 -2.96 3.38
C TYR A 132 -1.49 -3.81 2.58
N GLU A 133 -2.42 -3.16 1.88
CA GLU A 133 -3.41 -3.85 1.04
C GLU A 133 -2.76 -4.55 -0.14
N ALA A 134 -1.72 -3.96 -0.72
CA ALA A 134 -0.92 -4.62 -1.75
C ALA A 134 -0.22 -5.90 -1.22
N LEU A 135 0.23 -5.91 0.04
CA LEU A 135 0.77 -7.11 0.67
C LEU A 135 -0.30 -8.18 0.90
N LEU A 136 -1.51 -7.78 1.33
CA LEU A 136 -2.61 -8.72 1.55
C LEU A 136 -3.03 -9.45 0.28
N GLN A 137 -3.05 -8.77 -0.87
CA GLN A 137 -3.44 -9.36 -2.15
C GLN A 137 -2.54 -10.52 -2.59
N GLU A 138 -1.27 -10.54 -2.15
CA GLU A 138 -0.32 -11.60 -2.47
C GLU A 138 -0.45 -12.84 -1.59
N ILE A 139 -1.06 -12.70 -0.40
CA ILE A 139 -1.12 -13.78 0.58
C ILE A 139 -2.40 -14.59 0.37
N SER A 140 -2.24 -15.89 0.13
CA SER A 140 -3.35 -16.84 0.05
C SER A 140 -4.20 -16.85 1.34
N ASN A 141 -5.51 -17.03 1.18
CA ASN A 141 -6.50 -16.99 2.27
C ASN A 141 -6.19 -17.95 3.44
N ASN A 142 -5.56 -19.10 3.18
CA ASN A 142 -5.28 -20.10 4.20
C ASN A 142 -3.89 -19.96 4.85
N ASN A 143 -3.21 -18.83 4.65
CA ASN A 143 -1.87 -18.62 5.17
C ASN A 143 -1.93 -17.92 6.56
N PRO A 144 -1.28 -18.46 7.61
CA PRO A 144 -1.25 -17.81 8.92
C PRO A 144 -0.60 -16.42 8.91
N ARG A 145 0.24 -16.12 7.91
CA ARG A 145 0.79 -14.77 7.70
C ARG A 145 -0.28 -13.75 7.35
N LYS A 146 -1.38 -14.17 6.71
CA LYS A 146 -2.50 -13.29 6.36
C LYS A 146 -3.18 -12.76 7.62
N MET A 147 -3.48 -13.65 8.58
CA MET A 147 -4.10 -13.26 9.85
C MET A 147 -3.23 -12.25 10.61
N LYS A 148 -1.92 -12.50 10.72
CA LYS A 148 -0.98 -11.55 11.32
C LYS A 148 -0.99 -10.20 10.61
N LEU A 149 -0.99 -10.19 9.28
CA LEU A 149 -1.04 -8.95 8.51
C LEU A 149 -2.37 -8.21 8.69
N LEU A 150 -3.50 -8.92 8.75
CA LEU A 150 -4.81 -8.34 9.04
C LEU A 150 -4.87 -7.75 10.45
N GLU A 151 -4.22 -8.37 11.43
CA GLU A 151 -4.10 -7.82 12.78
C GLU A 151 -3.27 -6.54 12.79
N GLU A 152 -2.12 -6.53 12.08
CA GLU A 152 -1.27 -5.35 11.92
C GLU A 152 -2.06 -4.19 11.29
N ILE A 153 -2.82 -4.47 10.22
CA ILE A 153 -3.63 -3.47 9.52
C ILE A 153 -4.78 -2.98 10.41
N GLY A 154 -5.48 -3.89 11.08
CA GLY A 154 -6.56 -3.54 12.01
C GLY A 154 -6.06 -2.64 13.15
N ALA A 155 -4.91 -2.96 13.73
CA ALA A 155 -4.28 -2.16 14.77
C ALA A 155 -3.86 -0.78 14.23
N PHE A 156 -3.25 -0.74 13.04
CA PHE A 156 -2.86 0.49 12.37
C PHE A 156 -4.06 1.42 12.11
N CYS A 157 -5.17 0.87 11.63
CA CYS A 157 -6.41 1.61 11.36
C CYS A 157 -7.07 2.16 12.65
N LEU A 158 -6.82 1.51 13.80
CA LEU A 158 -7.28 1.97 15.11
C LEU A 158 -6.31 2.93 15.82
N CYS A 159 -5.11 3.17 15.27
CA CYS A 159 -4.22 4.18 15.84
C CYS A 159 -4.89 5.55 15.80
N SER A 160 -4.97 6.20 16.95
CA SER A 160 -5.53 7.55 17.07
C SER A 160 -4.82 8.52 16.13
N ASP A 161 -5.60 9.37 15.48
CA ASP A 161 -5.11 10.54 14.76
C ASP A 161 -4.84 11.71 15.73
N GLU A 162 -4.55 12.88 15.19
CA GLU A 162 -4.30 14.10 15.97
C GLU A 162 -5.51 14.55 16.80
N SER A 163 -6.73 14.10 16.45
CA SER A 163 -7.97 14.36 17.19
C SER A 163 -8.22 13.37 18.33
N GLY A 164 -7.35 12.37 18.48
CA GLY A 164 -7.51 11.29 19.45
C GLY A 164 -8.46 10.18 18.99
N LEU A 165 -9.12 10.34 17.84
CA LEU A 165 -10.06 9.37 17.28
C LEU A 165 -9.34 8.35 16.38
N PRO A 166 -9.83 7.10 16.31
CA PRO A 166 -9.33 6.13 15.35
C PRO A 166 -9.44 6.62 13.90
N TRP A 167 -8.36 6.47 13.14
CA TRP A 167 -8.30 7.00 11.77
C TRP A 167 -9.24 6.30 10.79
N ASN A 168 -9.36 4.97 10.86
CA ASN A 168 -10.24 4.21 9.96
C ASN A 168 -10.89 3.00 10.67
N PRO A 169 -11.88 3.24 11.55
CA PRO A 169 -12.51 2.17 12.31
C PRO A 169 -13.28 1.17 11.43
N THR A 170 -13.81 1.61 10.28
CA THR A 170 -14.50 0.74 9.33
C THR A 170 -13.56 -0.32 8.78
N ARG A 171 -12.40 0.09 8.24
CA ARG A 171 -11.44 -0.88 7.69
C ARG A 171 -10.88 -1.81 8.78
N ALA A 172 -10.66 -1.29 9.98
CA ALA A 172 -10.24 -2.11 11.12
C ALA A 172 -11.26 -3.20 11.45
N LYS A 173 -12.56 -2.86 11.44
CA LYS A 173 -13.65 -3.82 11.64
C LYS A 173 -13.58 -4.93 10.60
N ASP A 174 -13.49 -4.57 9.31
CA ASP A 174 -13.42 -5.53 8.21
C ASP A 174 -12.24 -6.51 8.36
N CYS A 175 -11.06 -6.01 8.77
CA CYS A 175 -9.88 -6.85 9.02
C CYS A 175 -10.13 -7.88 10.12
N TYR A 176 -10.72 -7.46 11.24
CA TYR A 176 -11.01 -8.38 12.34
C TYR A 176 -12.15 -9.33 12.01
N GLU A 177 -13.12 -8.92 11.19
CA GLU A 177 -14.18 -9.80 10.70
C GLU A 177 -13.60 -10.93 9.87
N GLU A 178 -12.70 -10.60 8.95
CA GLU A 178 -12.01 -11.57 8.11
C GLU A 178 -11.19 -12.57 8.94
N ILE A 179 -10.52 -12.12 10.00
CA ILE A 179 -9.81 -13.03 10.92
C ILE A 179 -10.80 -13.96 11.63
N LEU A 180 -11.93 -13.45 12.12
CA LEU A 180 -12.93 -14.26 12.85
C LEU A 180 -13.65 -15.26 11.95
N LEU A 181 -13.77 -14.99 10.64
CA LEU A 181 -14.25 -15.96 9.65
C LEU A 181 -13.28 -17.13 9.47
N LEU A 182 -11.97 -16.87 9.57
CA LEU A 182 -10.92 -17.90 9.48
C LEU A 182 -10.74 -18.64 10.80
N GLU A 183 -10.77 -17.92 11.93
CA GLU A 183 -10.56 -18.45 13.27
C GLU A 183 -11.55 -17.80 14.27
N PRO A 184 -12.73 -18.41 14.50
CA PRO A 184 -13.78 -17.82 15.33
C PRO A 184 -13.41 -17.57 16.80
N HIS A 185 -12.38 -18.26 17.30
CA HIS A 185 -11.91 -18.17 18.68
C HIS A 185 -10.71 -17.24 18.86
N HIS A 186 -10.32 -16.50 17.82
CA HIS A 186 -9.16 -15.62 17.86
C HIS A 186 -9.37 -14.43 18.82
N LEU A 187 -8.72 -14.48 19.99
CA LEU A 187 -8.97 -13.54 21.10
C LEU A 187 -8.62 -12.08 20.75
N VAL A 188 -7.51 -11.87 20.03
CA VAL A 188 -7.08 -10.51 19.63
C VAL A 188 -8.09 -9.91 18.66
N ALA A 189 -8.60 -10.72 17.72
CA ALA A 189 -9.56 -10.25 16.73
C ALA A 189 -10.91 -9.92 17.35
N ARG A 190 -11.40 -10.71 18.33
CA ARG A 190 -12.63 -10.36 19.07
C ARG A 190 -12.49 -9.04 19.82
N LYS A 191 -11.37 -8.82 20.50
CA LYS A 191 -11.09 -7.56 21.20
C LYS A 191 -10.98 -6.39 20.22
N GLY A 192 -10.26 -6.58 19.11
CA GLY A 192 -10.11 -5.60 18.05
C GLY A 192 -11.44 -5.22 17.40
N MET A 193 -12.28 -6.21 17.10
CA MET A 193 -13.63 -6.05 16.56
C MET A 193 -14.51 -5.20 17.48
N ASN A 194 -14.51 -5.48 18.78
CA ASN A 194 -15.28 -4.69 19.75
C ASN A 194 -14.80 -3.24 19.82
N ARG A 195 -13.47 -3.01 19.78
CA ARG A 195 -12.89 -1.65 19.75
C ARG A 195 -13.26 -0.91 18.47
N ALA A 196 -13.15 -1.57 17.31
CA ALA A 196 -13.50 -0.99 16.02
C ALA A 196 -14.99 -0.64 15.95
N SER A 197 -15.87 -1.54 16.44
CA SER A 197 -17.31 -1.30 16.49
C SER A 197 -17.66 -0.14 17.43
N ALA A 198 -17.04 -0.07 18.60
CA ALA A 198 -17.24 1.05 19.52
C ALA A 198 -16.78 2.38 18.91
N ALA A 199 -15.62 2.39 18.25
CA ALA A 199 -15.10 3.56 17.56
C ALA A 199 -16.03 4.01 16.42
N LEU A 200 -16.58 3.06 15.66
CA LEU A 200 -17.53 3.35 14.59
C LEU A 200 -18.82 3.97 15.14
N SER A 201 -19.36 3.44 16.25
CA SER A 201 -20.54 4.01 16.90
C SER A 201 -20.33 5.44 17.39
N VAL A 202 -19.15 5.74 17.94
CA VAL A 202 -18.79 7.11 18.36
C VAL A 202 -18.67 8.03 17.14
N ALA A 203 -18.04 7.56 16.06
CA ALA A 203 -17.92 8.33 14.83
C ALA A 203 -19.28 8.66 14.21
N THR A 204 -20.20 7.69 14.16
CA THR A 204 -21.57 7.91 13.63
C THR A 204 -22.36 8.89 14.48
N PHE A 205 -22.26 8.80 15.81
CA PHE A 205 -22.97 9.70 16.73
C PHE A 205 -22.50 11.16 16.62
N ASN A 206 -21.22 11.38 16.36
CA ASN A 206 -20.66 12.73 16.18
C ASN A 206 -21.02 13.36 14.81
N THR A 207 -21.47 12.55 13.84
CA THR A 207 -21.84 13.02 12.50
C THR A 207 -23.34 13.30 12.31
N GLU A 208 -24.18 12.95 13.29
CA GLU A 208 -25.60 13.28 13.23
C GLU A 208 -25.81 14.80 13.44
N PRO A 209 -26.53 15.50 12.55
CA PRO A 209 -26.85 16.90 12.77
C PRO A 209 -27.69 16.99 14.04
N LYS A 210 -27.24 17.80 15.01
CA LYS A 210 -28.07 18.19 16.14
C LYS A 210 -29.31 18.87 15.56
N LEU A 211 -30.43 18.15 15.55
CA LEU A 211 -31.75 18.70 15.28
C LEU A 211 -32.01 19.75 16.37
N ASN A 212 -31.78 21.01 16.01
CA ASN A 212 -32.28 22.18 16.75
C ASN A 212 -33.71 22.46 16.32
#